data_AF-A0A970Y8F9-F1
#
_entry.id   AF-A0A970Y8F9-F1
#
_cell.length_a   1.000
_cell.length_b   1.000
_cell.length_c   1.000
_cell.angle_alpha   90.00
_cell.angle_beta   90.00
_cell.angle_gamma   90.00
#
_symmetry.space_group_name_H-M   'P 1'
#
loop_
_entity.id
_entity.type
_entity.pdbx_description
1 polymer ?
#
loop_
_entity_poly.entity_id
_entity_poly.type
_entity_poly.pdbx_seq_one_letter_code
_entity_poly.pdbx_strand_id
1 'polypeptide(L)'
;MSKAFLIDIARCSGCHNCQIACKDEHVGNDWSPYAKPQPIVGQFWMKVIETVHGTIPKVKIHYTPTLCNHCDNPSCIPACDVGAIYKREDGLVIIDPAKCNGCKNCISHCPYEAIYFGEDLNIAQKCTGCAHLLDNGRSVPRCVEVCPTGAITFGEKSELSKKMAGAVVLKPETGLGPNVYYKNIPGRFIAGTVFDPVEEEIVEGAECHLSCGPRVWNTLSDDFGDFWFKDLPEGEYDLTIKAKGFALKLIEAIDTAASDVNLGDIPLEKQD
;
A
#
# COMPACT_ATOMS: atom_id res chain seq x y z
N MET A 1 2.63 -17.72 19.49
CA MET A 1 2.59 -17.76 18.01
C MET A 1 2.43 -16.33 17.54
N SER A 2 3.12 -15.90 16.47
CA SER A 2 3.15 -14.47 16.10
C SER A 2 1.94 -14.12 15.23
N LYS A 3 1.21 -13.08 15.60
CA LYS A 3 0.13 -12.49 14.82
C LYS A 3 0.69 -11.66 13.67
N ALA A 4 -0.05 -11.59 12.58
CA ALA A 4 0.29 -10.75 11.44
C ALA A 4 -0.94 -10.15 10.77
N PHE A 5 -0.72 -9.05 10.06
CA PHE A 5 -1.68 -8.44 9.15
C PHE A 5 -1.29 -8.78 7.71
N LEU A 6 -2.28 -9.07 6.87
CA LEU A 6 -2.15 -9.13 5.42
C LEU A 6 -3.11 -8.13 4.80
N ILE A 7 -2.58 -7.24 3.97
CA ILE A 7 -3.30 -6.14 3.32
C ILE A 7 -3.24 -6.35 1.82
N ASP A 8 -4.39 -6.63 1.20
CA ASP A 8 -4.53 -6.75 -0.25
C ASP A 8 -4.96 -5.41 -0.84
N ILE A 9 -4.02 -4.72 -1.50
CA ILE A 9 -4.20 -3.38 -2.04
C ILE A 9 -5.22 -3.36 -3.17
N ALA A 10 -5.27 -4.43 -3.98
CA ALA A 10 -6.23 -4.55 -5.08
C ALA A 10 -7.69 -4.61 -4.60
N ARG A 11 -7.91 -4.93 -3.31
CA ARG A 11 -9.24 -4.95 -2.68
C ARG A 11 -9.56 -3.67 -1.91
N CYS A 12 -8.61 -2.76 -1.72
CA CYS A 12 -8.83 -1.55 -0.94
C CYS A 12 -9.54 -0.49 -1.79
N SER A 13 -10.76 -0.11 -1.41
CA SER A 13 -11.54 0.92 -2.10
C SER A 13 -11.34 2.34 -1.55
N GLY A 14 -10.48 2.52 -0.54
CA GLY A 14 -10.28 3.84 0.07
C GLY A 14 -11.46 4.36 0.88
N CYS A 15 -12.35 3.50 1.41
CA CYS A 15 -13.51 3.95 2.19
C CYS A 15 -13.17 4.58 3.56
N HIS A 16 -11.92 4.51 4.02
CA HIS A 16 -11.45 4.99 5.32
C HIS A 16 -12.13 4.39 6.58
N ASN A 17 -13.00 3.38 6.45
CA ASN A 17 -13.64 2.74 7.61
C ASN A 17 -12.64 2.25 8.66
N CYS A 18 -11.51 1.65 8.25
CA CYS A 18 -10.49 1.17 9.17
C CYS A 18 -9.85 2.29 10.00
N GLN A 19 -9.64 3.47 9.39
CA GLN A 19 -9.10 4.66 10.04
C GLN A 19 -10.13 5.26 11.00
N ILE A 20 -11.39 5.38 10.58
CA ILE A 20 -12.49 5.90 11.40
C ILE A 20 -12.77 4.97 12.57
N ALA A 21 -12.80 3.65 12.37
CA ALA A 21 -13.03 2.69 13.45
C ALA A 21 -11.90 2.68 14.49
N CYS A 22 -10.66 2.96 14.07
CA CYS A 22 -9.57 3.15 15.02
C CYS A 22 -9.79 4.40 15.89
N LYS A 23 -10.29 5.49 15.30
CA LYS A 23 -10.68 6.70 16.04
C LYS A 23 -11.87 6.44 16.96
N ASP A 24 -12.92 5.79 16.48
CA ASP A 24 -14.09 5.37 17.26
C ASP A 24 -13.68 4.55 18.49
N GLU A 25 -12.75 3.60 18.32
CA GLU A 25 -12.27 2.75 19.40
C GLU A 25 -11.42 3.49 20.43
N HIS A 26 -10.59 4.44 20.02
CA HIS A 26 -9.53 5.00 20.88
C HIS A 26 -9.71 6.46 21.27
N VAL A 27 -10.49 7.25 20.55
CA VAL A 27 -10.76 8.65 20.91
C VAL A 27 -11.75 8.68 22.07
N GLY A 28 -11.34 9.33 23.17
CA GLY A 28 -12.15 9.41 24.39
C GLY A 28 -12.20 8.15 25.25
N ASN A 29 -11.62 7.02 24.78
CA ASN A 29 -11.63 5.75 25.50
C ASN A 29 -10.24 5.44 26.09
N ASP A 30 -10.17 5.22 27.41
CA ASP A 30 -8.96 4.79 28.10
C ASP A 30 -8.95 3.26 28.23
N TRP A 31 -7.94 2.64 27.64
CA TRP A 31 -7.74 1.20 27.62
C TRP A 31 -6.50 0.81 28.41
N SER A 32 -6.16 1.52 29.49
CA SER A 32 -5.01 1.16 30.34
C SER A 32 -5.12 -0.30 30.80
N PRO A 33 -4.04 -1.11 30.71
CA PRO A 33 -2.66 -0.68 30.43
C PRO A 33 -2.26 -0.65 28.94
N TYR A 34 -3.16 -0.94 28.00
CA TYR A 34 -2.83 -1.05 26.57
C TYR A 34 -2.61 0.29 25.88
N ALA A 35 -3.47 1.28 26.16
CA ALA A 35 -3.42 2.59 25.53
C ALA A 35 -4.18 3.63 26.36
N LYS A 36 -3.66 4.86 26.39
CA LYS A 36 -4.45 6.05 26.73
C LYS A 36 -5.23 6.57 25.52
N PRO A 37 -6.26 7.40 25.72
CA PRO A 37 -7.06 7.93 24.63
C PRO A 37 -6.22 8.55 23.51
N GLN A 38 -6.61 8.25 22.28
CA GLN A 38 -6.05 8.88 21.09
C GLN A 38 -6.63 10.29 20.93
N PRO A 39 -5.85 11.31 20.52
CA PRO A 39 -6.41 12.61 20.19
C PRO A 39 -7.29 12.53 18.94
N ILE A 40 -8.29 13.41 18.86
CA ILE A 40 -9.24 13.46 17.74
C ILE A 40 -8.55 13.77 16.41
N VAL A 41 -7.56 14.66 16.40
CA VAL A 41 -6.79 15.08 15.21
C VAL A 41 -5.30 14.74 15.34
N GLY A 42 -4.56 14.83 14.23
CA GLY A 42 -3.09 14.74 14.20
C GLY A 42 -2.49 13.33 14.24
N GLN A 43 -3.10 12.40 14.97
CA GLN A 43 -2.62 11.01 15.04
C GLN A 43 -3.47 10.04 14.21
N PHE A 44 -2.83 9.21 13.39
CA PHE A 44 -3.50 8.15 12.63
C PHE A 44 -2.78 6.81 12.87
N TRP A 45 -3.18 6.09 13.91
CA TRP A 45 -2.61 4.77 14.24
C TRP A 45 -2.91 3.71 13.17
N MET A 46 -4.01 3.90 12.45
CA MET A 46 -4.33 3.30 11.16
C MET A 46 -4.52 4.45 10.17
N LYS A 47 -3.63 4.58 9.18
CA LYS A 47 -3.64 5.66 8.19
C LYS A 47 -3.84 5.08 6.81
N VAL A 48 -4.79 5.58 6.05
CA VAL A 48 -4.90 5.22 4.62
C VAL A 48 -4.15 6.25 3.80
N ILE A 49 -3.18 5.80 3.01
CA ILE A 49 -2.41 6.64 2.08
C ILE A 49 -3.00 6.44 0.68
N GLU A 50 -3.40 7.53 0.04
CA GLU A 50 -3.83 7.54 -1.36
C GLU A 50 -2.61 7.79 -2.27
N THR A 51 -2.50 7.01 -3.33
CA THR A 51 -1.49 7.20 -4.38
C THR A 51 -2.20 7.28 -5.73
N VAL A 52 -2.02 8.41 -6.42
CA VAL A 52 -2.53 8.65 -7.77
C VAL A 52 -1.43 8.33 -8.78
N HIS A 53 -1.82 7.63 -9.85
CA HIS A 53 -0.94 7.18 -10.92
C HIS A 53 -1.40 7.73 -12.27
N GLY A 54 -0.43 8.13 -13.09
CA GLY A 54 -0.64 8.66 -14.44
C GLY A 54 -1.28 10.04 -14.48
N THR A 55 -1.88 10.36 -15.61
CA THR A 55 -2.46 11.68 -15.91
C THR A 55 -3.73 11.51 -16.73
N ILE A 56 -4.61 12.52 -16.73
CA ILE A 56 -5.87 12.48 -17.49
C ILE A 56 -5.59 12.22 -18.98
N PRO A 57 -6.34 11.32 -19.65
CA PRO A 57 -7.45 10.51 -19.14
C PRO A 57 -7.03 9.14 -18.54
N LYS A 58 -5.77 8.73 -18.64
CA LYS A 58 -5.28 7.45 -18.11
C LYS A 58 -4.81 7.60 -16.65
N VAL A 59 -5.76 7.53 -15.71
CA VAL A 59 -5.49 7.64 -14.28
C VAL A 59 -5.85 6.33 -13.56
N LYS A 60 -5.01 5.93 -12.61
CA LYS A 60 -5.30 4.88 -11.62
C LYS A 60 -5.07 5.42 -10.21
N ILE A 61 -5.76 4.86 -9.24
CA ILE A 61 -5.60 5.20 -7.83
C ILE A 61 -5.52 3.89 -7.04
N HIS A 62 -4.63 3.84 -6.07
CA HIS A 62 -4.68 2.80 -5.04
C HIS A 62 -4.58 3.41 -3.64
N TYR A 63 -4.97 2.61 -2.65
CA TYR A 63 -4.99 3.00 -1.26
C TYR A 63 -4.18 2.02 -0.43
N THR A 64 -3.26 2.53 0.39
CA THR A 64 -2.39 1.74 1.26
C THR A 64 -2.69 2.03 2.72
N PRO A 65 -3.46 1.16 3.41
CA PRO A 65 -3.58 1.20 4.86
C PRO A 65 -2.22 0.91 5.52
N THR A 66 -1.73 1.84 6.33
CA THR A 66 -0.47 1.75 7.08
C THR A 66 -0.74 1.86 8.58
N LEU A 67 0.02 1.09 9.36
CA LEU A 67 -0.11 0.96 10.81
C LEU A 67 1.24 0.56 11.41
N CYS A 68 1.32 0.40 12.73
CA CYS A 68 2.50 -0.19 13.35
C CYS A 68 2.75 -1.60 12.78
N ASN A 69 3.97 -1.84 12.31
CA ASN A 69 4.34 -3.12 11.73
C ASN A 69 4.53 -4.26 12.73
N HIS A 70 4.48 -3.96 14.04
CA HIS A 70 4.71 -4.92 15.13
C HIS A 70 5.87 -5.88 14.83
N CYS A 71 7.01 -5.29 14.47
CA CYS A 71 8.15 -5.99 13.88
C CYS A 71 8.68 -7.14 14.74
N ASP A 72 9.38 -8.09 14.11
CA ASP A 72 10.00 -9.19 14.82
C ASP A 72 11.16 -8.73 15.72
N ASN A 73 11.95 -7.78 15.22
CA ASN A 73 13.03 -7.08 15.91
C ASN A 73 12.73 -5.57 15.95
N PRO A 74 11.85 -5.07 16.83
CA PRO A 74 11.45 -3.65 16.83
C PRO A 74 12.59 -2.75 17.26
N SER A 75 13.01 -1.81 16.40
CA SER A 75 14.01 -0.78 16.72
C SER A 75 13.59 0.17 17.84
N CYS A 76 12.28 0.33 18.08
CA CYS A 76 11.77 1.22 19.12
C CYS A 76 11.93 0.66 20.54
N ILE A 77 12.07 -0.66 20.72
CA ILE A 77 12.28 -1.27 22.04
C ILE A 77 13.65 -0.88 22.63
N PRO A 78 14.79 -1.14 21.97
CA PRO A 78 16.10 -0.75 22.51
C PRO A 78 16.28 0.76 22.62
N ALA A 79 15.50 1.57 21.88
CA ALA A 79 15.51 3.02 21.99
C ALA A 79 14.76 3.57 23.23
N CYS A 80 14.08 2.73 24.00
CA CYS A 80 13.30 3.13 25.16
C CYS A 80 14.02 2.83 26.48
N ASP A 81 14.74 3.80 27.01
CA ASP A 81 15.58 3.66 28.22
C ASP A 81 14.79 3.29 29.49
N VAL A 82 13.49 3.61 29.52
CA VAL A 82 12.60 3.33 30.66
C VAL A 82 11.85 2.00 30.54
N GLY A 83 12.08 1.23 29.47
CA GLY A 83 11.44 -0.07 29.28
C GLY A 83 9.91 0.01 29.13
N ALA A 84 9.39 1.10 28.58
CA ALA A 84 7.95 1.28 28.34
C ALA A 84 7.46 0.50 27.11
N ILE A 85 8.35 0.13 26.18
CA ILE A 85 7.97 -0.59 24.96
C ILE A 85 8.34 -2.06 25.11
N TYR A 86 7.38 -2.95 24.89
CA TYR A 86 7.58 -4.39 25.01
C TYR A 86 6.86 -5.15 23.87
N LYS A 87 7.35 -6.36 23.59
CA LYS A 87 6.71 -7.29 22.64
C LYS A 87 5.96 -8.36 23.43
N ARG A 88 4.68 -8.54 23.12
CA ARG A 88 3.84 -9.61 23.69
C ARG A 88 4.20 -10.97 23.10
N GLU A 89 3.73 -12.04 23.74
CA GLU A 89 3.90 -13.43 23.26
C GLU A 89 3.24 -13.68 21.90
N ASP A 90 2.17 -12.93 21.60
CA ASP A 90 1.45 -12.94 20.33
C ASP A 90 2.14 -12.10 19.23
N GLY A 91 3.28 -11.48 19.54
CA GLY A 91 4.06 -10.68 18.61
C GLY A 91 3.68 -9.20 18.55
N LEU A 92 2.57 -8.77 19.14
CA LEU A 92 2.18 -7.36 19.16
C LEU A 92 3.13 -6.55 20.05
N VAL A 93 3.79 -5.56 19.46
CA VAL A 93 4.57 -4.54 20.17
C VAL A 93 3.63 -3.51 20.81
N ILE A 94 3.77 -3.20 22.10
CA ILE A 94 2.91 -2.28 22.88
C ILE A 94 3.79 -1.21 23.55
N ILE A 95 3.24 0.00 23.73
CA ILE A 95 3.83 1.05 24.57
C ILE A 95 2.98 1.12 25.84
N ASP A 96 3.57 0.81 26.99
CA ASP A 96 2.97 0.95 28.31
C ASP A 96 2.85 2.46 28.65
N PRO A 97 1.63 3.01 28.70
CA PRO A 97 1.43 4.43 28.94
C PRO A 97 1.87 4.88 30.34
N ALA A 98 1.89 3.97 31.33
CA ALA A 98 2.26 4.32 32.70
C ALA A 98 3.78 4.42 32.89
N LYS A 99 4.57 3.71 32.06
CA LYS A 99 6.04 3.76 32.09
C LYS A 99 6.62 4.80 31.14
N CYS A 100 5.89 5.19 30.11
CA CYS A 100 6.37 6.17 29.14
C CYS A 100 6.61 7.52 29.84
N ASN A 101 7.84 8.05 29.73
CA ASN A 101 8.24 9.32 30.33
C ASN A 101 8.27 10.49 29.33
N GLY A 102 7.80 10.25 28.10
CA GLY A 102 7.72 11.28 27.07
C GLY A 102 9.04 11.67 26.38
N CYS A 103 10.12 10.88 26.50
CA CYS A 103 11.43 11.23 25.95
C CYS A 103 11.52 11.34 24.41
N LYS A 104 10.49 10.90 23.66
CA LYS A 104 10.39 10.93 22.18
C LYS A 104 11.42 10.08 21.41
N ASN A 105 12.40 9.45 22.07
CA ASN A 105 13.46 8.65 21.42
C ASN A 105 12.93 7.58 20.46
N CYS A 106 11.87 6.87 20.84
CA CYS A 106 11.31 5.80 20.03
C CYS A 106 10.71 6.27 18.68
N ILE A 107 10.34 7.55 18.57
CA ILE A 107 9.68 8.11 17.38
C ILE A 107 10.65 8.13 16.19
N SER A 108 11.83 8.71 16.36
CA SER A 108 12.85 8.78 15.29
C SER A 108 13.43 7.41 14.93
N HIS A 109 13.34 6.44 15.84
CA HIS A 109 13.82 5.08 15.60
C HIS A 109 12.81 4.19 14.85
N CYS A 110 11.56 4.62 14.69
CA CYS A 110 10.58 3.87 13.91
C CYS A 110 10.71 4.25 12.43
N PRO A 111 11.26 3.38 11.55
CA PRO A 111 11.43 3.72 10.14
C PRO A 111 10.08 3.83 9.41
N TYR A 112 8.98 3.44 10.03
CA TYR A 112 7.64 3.46 9.47
C TYR A 112 6.81 4.67 9.88
N GLU A 113 7.38 5.57 10.71
CA GLU A 113 6.68 6.76 11.23
C GLU A 113 5.35 6.41 11.93
N ALA A 114 5.27 5.19 12.49
CA ALA A 114 4.04 4.66 13.07
C ALA A 114 3.83 5.07 14.54
N ILE A 115 4.78 5.79 15.14
CA ILE A 115 4.74 6.26 16.52
C ILE A 115 4.54 7.77 16.53
N TYR A 116 3.48 8.20 17.18
CA TYR A 116 3.10 9.59 17.37
C TYR A 116 3.41 10.03 18.80
N PHE A 117 3.54 11.34 19.00
CA PHE A 117 3.59 11.93 20.33
C PHE A 117 2.24 12.54 20.70
N GLY A 118 1.70 12.18 21.86
CA GLY A 118 0.53 12.83 22.44
C GLY A 118 0.99 13.95 23.36
N GLU A 119 0.98 15.20 22.87
CA GLU A 119 1.45 16.37 23.62
C GLU A 119 0.67 16.55 24.94
N ASP A 120 -0.65 16.37 24.94
CA ASP A 120 -1.49 16.54 26.14
C ASP A 120 -1.19 15.51 27.25
N LEU A 121 -0.79 14.30 26.86
CA LEU A 121 -0.51 13.20 27.78
C LEU A 121 0.99 13.04 28.07
N ASN A 122 1.85 13.75 27.34
CA ASN A 122 3.30 13.63 27.37
C ASN A 122 3.81 12.18 27.19
N ILE A 123 3.20 11.42 26.27
CA ILE A 123 3.57 10.02 25.98
C ILE A 123 3.63 9.73 24.48
N ALA A 124 4.40 8.70 24.11
CA ALA A 124 4.37 8.14 22.77
C ALA A 124 3.16 7.19 22.61
N GLN A 125 2.50 7.25 21.46
CA GLN A 125 1.29 6.50 21.14
C GLN A 125 1.38 5.92 19.72
N LYS A 126 0.76 4.76 19.50
CA LYS A 126 0.70 4.07 18.20
C LYS A 126 -0.37 2.99 18.20
N CYS A 127 -0.56 2.34 17.06
CA CYS A 127 -1.39 1.13 16.96
C CYS A 127 -0.99 0.07 18.01
N THR A 128 -1.98 -0.51 18.67
CA THR A 128 -1.84 -1.59 19.66
C THR A 128 -2.26 -2.96 19.11
N GLY A 129 -2.62 -3.03 17.82
CA GLY A 129 -3.28 -4.21 17.27
C GLY A 129 -4.62 -4.51 17.94
N CYS A 130 -5.26 -3.50 18.57
CA CYS A 130 -6.43 -3.66 19.43
C CYS A 130 -6.26 -4.81 20.44
N ALA A 131 -5.07 -4.95 21.04
CA ALA A 131 -4.76 -6.03 21.98
C ALA A 131 -5.79 -6.13 23.13
N HIS A 132 -6.36 -4.99 23.56
CA HIS A 132 -7.43 -4.96 24.56
C HIS A 132 -8.69 -5.70 24.10
N LEU A 133 -9.06 -5.64 22.82
CA LEU A 133 -10.19 -6.40 22.28
C LEU A 133 -9.86 -7.89 22.15
N LEU A 134 -8.64 -8.21 21.69
CA LEU A 134 -8.20 -9.59 21.52
C LEU A 134 -8.17 -10.33 22.87
N ASP A 135 -7.66 -9.69 23.91
CA ASP A 135 -7.63 -10.23 25.27
C ASP A 135 -9.05 -10.36 25.87
N ASN A 136 -10.04 -9.62 25.35
CA ASN A 136 -11.46 -9.71 25.71
C ASN A 136 -12.28 -10.61 24.76
N GLY A 137 -11.63 -11.52 24.03
CA GLY A 137 -12.28 -12.56 23.25
C GLY A 137 -12.72 -12.16 21.84
N ARG A 138 -12.39 -10.95 21.36
CA ARG A 138 -12.56 -10.63 19.94
C ARG A 138 -11.49 -11.36 19.11
N SER A 139 -11.86 -11.83 17.94
CA SER A 139 -10.96 -12.56 17.05
C SER A 139 -10.03 -11.64 16.23
N VAL A 140 -10.46 -10.40 16.00
CA VAL A 140 -9.76 -9.46 15.10
C VAL A 140 -9.83 -8.00 15.60
N PRO A 141 -8.87 -7.14 15.22
CA PRO A 141 -8.90 -5.70 15.47
C PRO A 141 -10.04 -4.99 14.72
N ARG A 142 -10.43 -3.80 15.19
CA ARG A 142 -11.52 -3.01 14.59
C ARG A 142 -11.32 -2.75 13.09
N CYS A 143 -10.09 -2.47 12.65
CA CYS A 143 -9.79 -2.19 11.25
C CYS A 143 -10.09 -3.37 10.31
N VAL A 144 -10.00 -4.60 10.81
CA VAL A 144 -10.32 -5.83 10.09
C VAL A 144 -11.83 -6.07 10.14
N GLU A 145 -12.43 -5.92 11.32
CA GLU A 145 -13.87 -6.10 11.55
C GLU A 145 -14.73 -5.22 10.62
N VAL A 146 -14.32 -3.96 10.40
CA VAL A 146 -15.09 -3.00 9.61
C VAL A 146 -14.76 -2.98 8.12
N CYS A 147 -13.83 -3.81 7.64
CA CYS A 147 -13.36 -3.77 6.26
C CYS A 147 -14.40 -4.42 5.32
N PRO A 148 -15.15 -3.65 4.51
CA PRO A 148 -16.25 -4.20 3.73
C PRO A 148 -15.77 -5.08 2.56
N THR A 149 -14.54 -4.87 2.09
CA THR A 149 -13.97 -5.59 0.94
C THR A 149 -13.09 -6.78 1.35
N GLY A 150 -12.83 -6.95 2.66
CA GLY A 150 -11.88 -7.94 3.16
C GLY A 150 -10.43 -7.68 2.75
N ALA A 151 -10.07 -6.41 2.50
CA ALA A 151 -8.70 -6.01 2.13
C ALA A 151 -7.70 -6.25 3.27
N ILE A 152 -8.11 -6.12 4.53
CA ILE A 152 -7.26 -6.33 5.70
C ILE A 152 -7.63 -7.66 6.34
N THR A 153 -6.67 -8.55 6.52
CA THR A 153 -6.80 -9.82 7.25
C THR A 153 -5.85 -9.81 8.44
N PHE A 154 -6.28 -10.39 9.57
CA PHE A 154 -5.47 -10.57 10.76
C PHE A 154 -5.61 -12.00 11.28
N GLY A 155 -4.52 -12.58 11.79
CA GLY A 155 -4.52 -13.94 12.31
C GLY A 155 -3.12 -14.42 12.67
N GLU A 156 -2.99 -15.71 12.94
CA GLU A 156 -1.68 -16.32 13.15
C GLU A 156 -0.87 -16.31 11.85
N LYS A 157 0.41 -15.92 11.93
CA LYS A 157 1.32 -15.87 10.78
C LYS A 157 1.42 -17.22 10.05
N SER A 158 1.36 -18.33 10.80
CA SER A 158 1.34 -19.68 10.24
C SER A 158 0.09 -19.95 9.37
N GLU A 159 -1.07 -19.50 9.81
CA GLU A 159 -2.35 -19.66 9.09
C GLU A 159 -2.44 -18.75 7.86
N LEU A 160 -1.81 -17.58 7.93
CA LEU A 160 -1.77 -16.63 6.81
C LEU A 160 -0.67 -16.93 5.78
N SER A 161 0.29 -17.80 6.09
CA SER A 161 1.46 -18.10 5.24
C SER A 161 1.11 -18.36 3.76
N LYS A 162 0.08 -19.18 3.49
CA LYS A 162 -0.39 -19.44 2.13
C LYS A 162 -1.00 -18.21 1.45
N LYS A 163 -1.73 -17.39 2.20
CA LYS A 163 -2.33 -16.14 1.69
C LYS A 163 -1.28 -15.07 1.43
N MET A 164 -0.18 -15.11 2.18
CA MET A 164 0.98 -14.21 2.05
C MET A 164 1.92 -14.57 0.89
N ALA A 165 1.62 -15.61 0.11
CA ALA A 165 2.40 -15.92 -1.09
C ALA A 165 2.41 -14.71 -2.05
N GLY A 166 3.61 -14.23 -2.38
CA GLY A 166 3.83 -13.04 -3.21
C GLY A 166 3.61 -11.70 -2.50
N ALA A 167 3.32 -11.70 -1.19
CA ALA A 167 3.22 -10.47 -0.42
C ALA A 167 4.61 -9.93 -0.07
N VAL A 168 4.73 -8.62 0.00
CA VAL A 168 5.94 -7.89 0.40
C VAL A 168 5.72 -7.21 1.75
N VAL A 169 6.81 -6.80 2.38
CA VAL A 169 6.76 -5.92 3.57
C VAL A 169 7.30 -4.55 3.19
N LEU A 170 6.91 -3.51 3.93
CA LEU A 170 7.48 -2.18 3.73
C LEU A 170 8.88 -2.12 4.33
N LYS A 171 9.77 -1.39 3.66
CA LYS A 171 11.17 -1.16 4.06
C LYS A 171 11.92 -2.46 4.43
N PRO A 172 11.93 -3.48 3.55
CA PRO A 172 12.58 -4.77 3.83
C PRO A 172 14.09 -4.63 4.12
N GLU A 173 14.75 -3.61 3.58
CA GLU A 173 16.15 -3.27 3.79
C GLU A 173 16.51 -2.99 5.26
N THR A 174 15.53 -2.71 6.11
CA THR A 174 15.74 -2.46 7.55
C THR A 174 16.05 -3.74 8.34
N GLY A 175 15.71 -4.92 7.82
CA GLY A 175 15.93 -6.20 8.51
C GLY A 175 15.11 -6.41 9.80
N LEU A 176 14.14 -5.53 10.11
CA LEU A 176 13.38 -5.58 11.37
C LEU A 176 12.32 -6.70 11.40
N GLY A 177 12.02 -7.34 10.27
CA GLY A 177 10.99 -8.37 10.13
C GLY A 177 9.57 -7.87 10.42
N PRO A 178 8.99 -6.95 9.61
CA PRO A 178 7.61 -6.50 9.76
C PRO A 178 6.60 -7.65 9.77
N ASN A 179 5.55 -7.53 10.59
CA ASN A 179 4.42 -8.45 10.62
C ASN A 179 3.16 -7.86 9.96
N VAL A 180 3.33 -6.87 9.08
CA VAL A 180 2.30 -6.37 8.17
C VAL A 180 2.78 -6.60 6.75
N TYR A 181 2.02 -7.40 6.01
CA TYR A 181 2.33 -7.85 4.67
C TYR A 181 1.36 -7.19 3.68
N TYR A 182 1.85 -6.83 2.52
CA TYR A 182 1.11 -6.15 1.48
C TYR A 182 1.12 -6.98 0.19
N LYS A 183 -0.05 -7.14 -0.42
CA LYS A 183 -0.21 -7.85 -1.69
C LYS A 183 -0.76 -6.91 -2.75
N ASN A 184 -0.34 -7.13 -3.99
CA ASN A 184 -0.83 -6.39 -5.16
C ASN A 184 -0.62 -4.86 -5.03
N ILE A 185 0.50 -4.43 -4.43
CA ILE A 185 0.94 -3.04 -4.59
C ILE A 185 1.23 -2.85 -6.09
N PRO A 186 0.55 -1.91 -6.78
CA PRO A 186 0.73 -1.75 -8.21
C PRO A 186 2.14 -1.28 -8.54
N GLY A 187 2.69 -1.81 -9.62
CA GLY A 187 3.90 -1.26 -10.25
C GLY A 187 3.59 -0.02 -11.09
N ARG A 188 4.51 0.34 -11.98
CA ARG A 188 4.28 1.40 -12.98
C ARG A 188 3.32 0.92 -14.07
N PHE A 189 2.71 1.85 -14.78
CA PHE A 189 2.04 1.54 -16.04
C PHE A 189 2.49 2.42 -17.20
N ILE A 190 2.34 1.89 -18.40
CA ILE A 190 2.34 2.63 -19.67
C ILE A 190 1.01 2.36 -20.36
N ALA A 191 0.30 3.41 -20.74
CA ALA A 191 -1.00 3.29 -21.41
C ALA A 191 -1.16 4.37 -22.48
N GLY A 192 -2.00 4.09 -23.47
CA GLY A 192 -2.35 5.03 -24.54
C GLY A 192 -3.59 4.55 -25.28
N THR A 193 -4.05 5.37 -26.22
CA THR A 193 -5.20 5.08 -27.08
C THR A 193 -4.76 5.13 -28.53
N VAL A 194 -5.12 4.14 -29.34
CA VAL A 194 -4.77 4.10 -30.76
C VAL A 194 -6.01 4.36 -31.62
N PHE A 195 -5.86 5.19 -32.65
CA PHE A 195 -6.96 5.57 -33.52
C PHE A 195 -6.49 5.84 -34.95
N ASP A 196 -7.44 5.77 -35.88
CA ASP A 196 -7.29 6.15 -37.27
C ASP A 196 -7.66 7.63 -37.45
N PRO A 197 -6.71 8.51 -37.80
CA PRO A 197 -6.99 9.94 -37.97
C PRO A 197 -7.78 10.27 -39.24
N VAL A 198 -7.89 9.33 -40.20
CA VAL A 198 -8.63 9.53 -41.46
C VAL A 198 -10.10 9.13 -41.29
N GLU A 199 -10.34 7.96 -40.69
CA GLU A 199 -11.70 7.48 -40.44
C GLU A 199 -12.30 8.09 -39.15
N GLU A 200 -11.48 8.76 -38.33
CA GLU A 200 -11.85 9.31 -37.02
C GLU A 200 -12.40 8.25 -36.05
N GLU A 201 -11.88 7.02 -36.15
CA GLU A 201 -12.34 5.85 -35.41
C GLU A 201 -11.20 5.21 -34.61
N ILE A 202 -11.54 4.54 -33.50
CA ILE A 202 -10.58 3.78 -32.70
C ILE A 202 -10.07 2.57 -33.48
N VAL A 203 -8.88 2.09 -33.12
CA VAL A 203 -8.32 0.85 -33.68
C VAL A 203 -8.34 -0.23 -32.60
N GLU A 204 -9.39 -1.03 -32.57
CA GLU A 204 -9.48 -2.22 -31.71
C GLU A 204 -8.53 -3.33 -32.22
N GLY A 205 -7.88 -4.05 -31.31
CA GLY A 205 -7.07 -5.22 -31.63
C GLY A 205 -5.68 -4.90 -32.22
N ALA A 206 -5.19 -3.67 -32.08
CA ALA A 206 -3.82 -3.32 -32.42
C ALA A 206 -2.84 -4.05 -31.49
N GLU A 207 -1.87 -4.77 -32.07
CA GLU A 207 -0.83 -5.49 -31.36
C GLU A 207 0.18 -4.48 -30.79
N CYS A 208 0.18 -4.32 -29.46
CA CYS A 208 1.09 -3.44 -28.74
C CYS A 208 2.19 -4.28 -28.09
N HIS A 209 3.44 -4.02 -28.45
CA HIS A 209 4.64 -4.73 -28.00
C HIS A 209 5.56 -3.77 -27.27
N LEU A 210 5.73 -3.97 -25.96
CA LEU A 210 6.58 -3.14 -25.11
C LEU A 210 7.85 -3.92 -24.74
N SER A 211 9.02 -3.31 -24.83
CA SER A 211 10.30 -3.92 -24.46
C SER A 211 11.12 -3.06 -23.50
N CYS A 212 11.81 -3.70 -22.56
CA CYS A 212 12.82 -3.08 -21.69
C CYS A 212 14.00 -4.05 -21.55
N GLY A 213 15.06 -3.82 -22.33
CA GLY A 213 16.17 -4.76 -22.47
C GLY A 213 15.66 -6.13 -22.96
N PRO A 214 15.93 -7.24 -22.24
CA PRO A 214 15.49 -8.58 -22.66
C PRO A 214 14.01 -8.88 -22.33
N ARG A 215 13.32 -7.99 -21.61
CA ARG A 215 11.94 -8.21 -21.17
C ARG A 215 10.97 -7.66 -22.19
N VAL A 216 9.90 -8.41 -22.46
CA VAL A 216 8.86 -8.05 -23.43
C VAL A 216 7.49 -8.27 -22.81
N TRP A 217 6.58 -7.33 -23.04
CA TRP A 217 5.17 -7.39 -22.69
C TRP A 217 4.34 -7.16 -23.94
N ASN A 218 3.21 -7.86 -24.02
CA ASN A 218 2.30 -7.76 -25.16
C ASN A 218 0.88 -7.53 -24.65
N THR A 219 0.14 -6.68 -25.33
CA THR A 219 -1.30 -6.52 -25.15
C THR A 219 -1.93 -6.16 -26.49
N LEU A 220 -3.25 -6.22 -26.55
CA LEU A 220 -4.03 -5.63 -27.64
C LEU A 220 -4.67 -4.33 -27.15
N SER A 221 -4.97 -3.42 -28.07
CA SER A 221 -5.94 -2.36 -27.80
C SER A 221 -7.34 -2.95 -27.68
N ASP A 222 -8.15 -2.41 -26.77
CA ASP A 222 -9.53 -2.82 -26.53
C ASP A 222 -10.54 -2.09 -27.46
N ASP A 223 -11.82 -2.23 -27.16
CA ASP A 223 -12.94 -1.63 -27.90
C ASP A 223 -13.06 -0.10 -27.75
N PHE A 224 -12.24 0.50 -26.89
CA PHE A 224 -12.02 1.95 -26.83
C PHE A 224 -10.71 2.38 -27.52
N GLY A 225 -9.99 1.45 -28.14
CA GLY A 225 -8.66 1.67 -28.68
C GLY A 225 -7.58 1.75 -27.60
N ASP A 226 -7.89 1.45 -26.33
CA ASP A 226 -6.95 1.59 -25.22
C ASP A 226 -6.05 0.38 -25.08
N PHE A 227 -4.76 0.60 -24.83
CA PHE A 227 -3.86 -0.43 -24.34
C PHE A 227 -3.27 -0.06 -22.98
N TRP A 228 -3.00 -1.08 -22.17
CA TRP A 228 -2.44 -0.91 -20.83
C TRP A 228 -1.38 -1.97 -20.52
N PHE A 229 -0.16 -1.53 -20.27
CA PHE A 229 0.88 -2.34 -19.63
C PHE A 229 0.93 -1.97 -18.15
N LYS A 230 0.49 -2.87 -17.28
CA LYS A 230 0.37 -2.65 -15.83
C LYS A 230 1.46 -3.41 -15.07
N ASP A 231 1.74 -2.99 -13.85
CA ASP A 231 2.69 -3.63 -12.94
C ASP A 231 4.11 -3.75 -13.52
N LEU A 232 4.51 -2.74 -14.28
CA LEU A 232 5.83 -2.63 -14.84
C LEU A 232 6.86 -2.26 -13.76
N PRO A 233 8.08 -2.82 -13.83
CA PRO A 233 9.21 -2.29 -13.07
C PRO A 233 9.58 -0.90 -13.57
N GLU A 234 10.27 -0.12 -12.75
CA GLU A 234 10.86 1.14 -13.22
C GLU A 234 11.93 0.87 -14.28
N GLY A 235 11.95 1.72 -15.30
CA GLY A 235 12.91 1.65 -16.39
C GLY A 235 12.48 2.43 -17.62
N GLU A 236 13.32 2.32 -18.64
CA GLU A 236 13.10 2.88 -19.98
C GLU A 236 12.60 1.78 -20.92
N TYR A 237 11.58 2.11 -21.72
CA TYR A 237 10.86 1.16 -22.56
C TYR A 237 10.70 1.66 -23.99
N ASP A 238 10.64 0.73 -24.94
CA ASP A 238 10.26 0.99 -26.32
C ASP A 238 8.95 0.27 -26.64
N LEU A 239 8.04 0.97 -27.34
CA LEU A 239 6.72 0.48 -27.72
C LEU A 239 6.61 0.42 -29.24
N THR A 240 6.26 -0.75 -29.75
CA THR A 240 5.87 -0.97 -31.15
C THR A 240 4.38 -1.30 -31.22
N ILE A 241 3.64 -0.64 -32.11
CA ILE A 241 2.20 -0.88 -32.34
C ILE A 241 2.01 -1.28 -33.79
N LYS A 242 1.27 -2.38 -33.99
CA LYS A 242 0.97 -2.95 -35.30
C LYS A 242 -0.53 -3.21 -35.42
N ALA A 243 -1.14 -2.72 -36.50
CA ALA A 243 -2.54 -2.99 -36.81
C ALA A 243 -2.69 -3.25 -38.32
N LYS A 244 -3.69 -4.07 -38.69
CA LYS A 244 -3.92 -4.42 -40.10
C LYS A 244 -4.31 -3.18 -40.91
N GLY A 245 -3.60 -2.92 -42.01
CA GLY A 245 -3.85 -1.76 -42.87
C GLY A 245 -3.20 -0.47 -42.39
N PHE A 246 -2.38 -0.52 -41.33
CA PHE A 246 -1.63 0.61 -40.81
C PHE A 246 -0.12 0.33 -40.85
N ALA A 247 0.66 1.39 -41.04
CA ALA A 247 2.10 1.35 -40.89
C ALA A 247 2.49 1.04 -39.43
N LEU A 248 3.68 0.46 -39.26
CA LEU A 248 4.22 0.17 -37.93
C LEU A 248 4.50 1.49 -37.18
N LYS A 249 3.98 1.62 -35.96
CA LYS A 249 4.27 2.77 -35.10
C LYS A 249 5.31 2.38 -34.06
N LEU A 250 6.32 3.23 -33.87
CA LEU A 250 7.37 3.09 -32.87
C LEU A 250 7.40 4.31 -31.95
N ILE A 251 7.51 4.08 -30.64
CA ILE A 251 7.73 5.10 -29.60
C ILE A 251 8.86 4.59 -28.71
N GLU A 252 9.99 5.28 -28.73
CA GLU A 252 11.20 4.88 -27.99
C GLU A 252 11.39 5.71 -26.72
N ALA A 253 12.22 5.20 -25.81
CA ALA A 253 12.68 5.90 -24.61
C ALA A 253 11.54 6.38 -23.67
N ILE A 254 10.53 5.55 -23.48
CA ILE A 254 9.45 5.78 -22.51
C ILE A 254 9.97 5.52 -21.10
N ASP A 255 10.24 6.57 -20.34
CA ASP A 255 10.75 6.50 -18.97
C ASP A 255 9.64 6.42 -17.93
N THR A 256 9.69 5.38 -17.09
CA THR A 256 8.77 5.15 -15.97
C THR A 256 9.42 5.34 -14.59
N ALA A 257 10.67 5.79 -14.52
CA ALA A 257 11.40 5.95 -13.27
C ALA A 257 10.74 6.98 -12.34
N ALA A 258 10.24 8.08 -12.89
CA ALA A 258 9.58 9.13 -12.12
C ALA A 258 8.10 8.84 -11.87
N SER A 259 7.37 8.37 -12.89
CA SER A 259 5.91 8.23 -12.85
C SER A 259 5.41 7.19 -13.84
N ASP A 260 4.17 6.76 -13.67
CA ASP A 260 3.41 6.09 -14.72
C ASP A 260 3.27 7.00 -15.95
N VAL A 261 3.19 6.40 -17.14
CA VAL A 261 3.16 7.14 -18.41
C VAL A 261 1.83 6.94 -19.11
N ASN A 262 1.18 8.08 -19.38
CA ASN A 262 0.08 8.19 -20.31
C ASN A 262 0.63 8.76 -21.63
N LEU A 263 0.61 7.96 -22.70
CA LEU A 263 1.06 8.35 -24.04
C LEU A 263 0.01 9.17 -24.80
N GLY A 264 -1.21 9.29 -24.26
CA GLY A 264 -2.32 9.98 -24.91
C GLY A 264 -2.85 9.24 -26.13
N ASP A 265 -3.41 10.01 -27.06
CA ASP A 265 -3.97 9.49 -28.31
C ASP A 265 -2.86 9.38 -29.36
N ILE A 266 -2.72 8.19 -29.94
CA ILE A 266 -1.67 7.81 -30.86
C ILE A 266 -2.29 7.56 -32.24
N PRO A 267 -2.11 8.48 -33.20
CA PRO A 267 -2.61 8.27 -34.56
C PRO A 267 -1.79 7.20 -35.27
N LEU A 268 -2.50 6.26 -35.91
CA LEU A 268 -1.92 5.25 -36.79
C LEU A 268 -2.07 5.67 -38.26
N GLU A 269 -0.97 5.71 -38.98
CA GLU A 269 -0.95 6.07 -40.40
C GLU A 269 -1.29 4.83 -41.25
N LYS A 270 -2.11 5.00 -42.31
CA LYS A 270 -2.42 3.90 -43.24
C LYS A 270 -1.14 3.43 -43.94
N GLN A 271 -1.07 2.13 -44.22
CA GLN A 271 -0.01 1.57 -45.05
C GLN A 271 -0.36 1.83 -46.53
N ASP A 272 0.59 2.42 -47.28
CA ASP A 272 0.49 2.59 -48.75
C ASP A 272 0.36 1.26 -49.50
#